data_AF-A0A536WCE1-F1
#
_entry.id   AF-A0A536WCE1-F1
#
_cell.length_a   1.000
_cell.length_b   1.000
_cell.length_c   1.000
_cell.angle_alpha   90.00
_cell.angle_beta   90.00
_cell.angle_gamma   90.00
#
_symmetry.space_group_name_H-M   'P 1'
#
loop_
_entity.id
_entity.type
_entity.pdbx_description
1 polymer ?
#
loop_
_entity_poly.entity_id
_entity_poly.type
_entity_poly.pdbx_seq_one_letter_code
_entity_poly.pdbx_strand_id
1 'polypeptide(L)'
;MAAFTPPGPEEQASAIGPTMQLSATLRRGLEPHGDFAALPVPGPNDWLANHPEPGQGFADFVRSVPHRPDARRRKLYLQPLGSFIPGSSPPLERLQMFAAAFFTLEVTVLPALDIAASGVTARHNSYTHQRQVLTTDILALLRGRLHMDAYALLGITMEDLYPDPSWNFVFGQASLRGRVGIYSFARYDPRFCNEGAKDSGQLLLRRSCKVLAHEMTHMFGIQHCIYFHCLMNGSNHLAESDARPTHLCPVDLRKLQESIGFDVVARYRRLLDFHLNAGFREEAAWLTRRIAFIARLSI
;
A
#
# COMPACT_ATOMS: atom_id res chain seq x y z
N MET A 1 8.63 1.76 -28.63
CA MET A 1 7.46 1.27 -27.87
C MET A 1 6.35 2.29 -28.00
N ALA A 2 5.09 1.86 -28.11
CA ALA A 2 3.96 2.80 -28.14
C ALA A 2 3.84 3.51 -26.78
N ALA A 3 3.53 4.80 -26.79
CA ALA A 3 3.30 5.57 -25.57
C ALA A 3 2.04 5.06 -24.85
N PHE A 4 2.10 4.99 -23.52
CA PHE A 4 0.93 4.63 -22.72
C PHE A 4 -0.18 5.66 -22.90
N THR A 5 -1.40 5.19 -23.15
CA THR A 5 -2.60 6.03 -23.22
C THR A 5 -3.50 5.69 -22.03
N PRO A 6 -3.85 6.66 -21.17
CA PRO A 6 -4.77 6.42 -20.08
C PRO A 6 -6.12 5.88 -20.58
N PRO A 7 -6.72 4.89 -19.90
CA PRO A 7 -7.94 4.25 -20.37
C PRO A 7 -9.15 5.17 -20.27
N GLY A 8 -10.04 5.03 -21.25
CA GLY A 8 -11.30 5.79 -21.30
C GLY A 8 -12.38 5.25 -20.34
N PRO A 9 -13.53 5.95 -20.23
CA PRO A 9 -14.63 5.53 -19.35
C PRO A 9 -15.16 4.11 -19.62
N GLU A 10 -15.16 3.66 -20.88
CA GLU A 10 -15.61 2.30 -21.25
C GLU A 10 -14.65 1.23 -20.73
N GLU A 11 -13.34 1.43 -20.90
CA GLU A 11 -12.30 0.52 -20.39
C GLU A 11 -12.31 0.48 -18.86
N GLN A 12 -12.50 1.64 -18.23
CA GLN A 12 -12.67 1.75 -16.79
C GLN A 12 -13.89 0.99 -16.27
N ALA A 13 -15.05 1.15 -16.91
CA ALA A 13 -16.27 0.41 -16.56
C ALA A 13 -16.10 -1.10 -16.76
N SER A 14 -15.45 -1.51 -17.85
CA SER A 14 -15.11 -2.90 -18.13
C SER A 14 -14.17 -3.49 -17.06
N ALA A 15 -13.15 -2.73 -16.64
CA ALA A 15 -12.21 -3.13 -15.60
C ALA A 15 -12.87 -3.26 -14.22
N ILE A 16 -13.87 -2.44 -13.90
CA ILE A 16 -14.67 -2.59 -12.68
C ILE A 16 -15.49 -3.89 -12.76
N GLY A 17 -16.02 -4.21 -13.94
CA GLY A 17 -16.83 -5.40 -14.19
C GLY A 17 -18.30 -5.27 -13.73
N PRO A 18 -19.12 -6.32 -13.87
CA PRO A 18 -20.56 -6.24 -13.62
C PRO A 18 -20.91 -5.92 -12.15
N THR A 19 -21.74 -4.93 -11.88
CA THR A 19 -22.11 -4.49 -10.51
C THR A 19 -23.58 -4.70 -10.14
N MET A 20 -24.41 -5.17 -11.08
CA MET A 20 -25.86 -5.28 -10.91
C MET A 20 -26.31 -6.30 -9.86
N GLN A 21 -25.47 -7.28 -9.53
CA GLN A 21 -25.75 -8.29 -8.51
C GLN A 21 -25.17 -7.91 -7.13
N LEU A 22 -24.39 -6.82 -7.05
CA LEU A 22 -23.81 -6.37 -5.81
C LEU A 22 -24.86 -5.68 -4.93
N SER A 23 -24.62 -5.67 -3.62
CA SER A 23 -25.43 -4.90 -2.67
C SER A 23 -25.51 -3.43 -3.09
N ALA A 24 -26.59 -2.75 -2.73
CA ALA A 24 -26.81 -1.36 -3.14
C ALA A 24 -25.69 -0.43 -2.64
N THR A 25 -25.13 -0.69 -1.46
CA THR A 25 -24.00 0.06 -0.90
C THR A 25 -22.72 -0.20 -1.67
N LEU A 26 -22.39 -1.47 -1.96
CA LEU A 26 -21.19 -1.80 -2.72
C LEU A 26 -21.27 -1.25 -4.15
N ARG A 27 -22.42 -1.36 -4.82
CA ARG A 27 -22.64 -0.80 -6.16
C ARG A 27 -22.32 0.70 -6.21
N ARG A 28 -22.86 1.50 -5.28
CA ARG A 28 -22.54 2.94 -5.15
C ARG A 28 -21.09 3.19 -4.73
N GLY A 29 -20.52 2.29 -3.93
CA GLY A 29 -19.11 2.32 -3.55
C GLY A 29 -18.17 2.20 -4.74
N LEU A 30 -18.60 1.51 -5.79
CA LEU A 30 -17.84 1.23 -7.00
C LEU A 30 -18.22 2.12 -8.19
N GLU A 31 -19.18 3.03 -8.05
CA GLU A 31 -19.53 3.95 -9.12
C GLU A 31 -18.34 4.87 -9.43
N PRO A 32 -17.82 4.85 -10.68
CA PRO A 32 -16.72 5.71 -11.10
C PRO A 32 -17.24 7.12 -11.37
N HIS A 33 -17.57 7.84 -10.31
CA HIS A 33 -18.02 9.25 -10.35
C HIS A 33 -16.86 10.22 -10.07
N GLY A 34 -17.15 11.53 -10.04
CA GLY A 34 -16.17 12.62 -9.90
C GLY A 34 -15.13 12.56 -8.76
N ASP A 35 -15.35 11.86 -7.64
CA ASP A 35 -14.27 11.75 -6.62
C ASP A 35 -13.14 10.78 -7.02
N PHE A 36 -13.31 9.95 -8.06
CA PHE A 36 -12.26 9.07 -8.58
C PHE A 36 -11.64 9.71 -9.83
N ALA A 37 -10.45 10.27 -9.68
CA ALA A 37 -9.77 10.94 -10.78
C ALA A 37 -9.30 9.94 -11.85
N ALA A 38 -9.37 10.37 -13.11
CA ALA A 38 -8.75 9.66 -14.22
C ALA A 38 -7.24 9.61 -14.04
N LEU A 39 -6.61 8.58 -14.59
CA LEU A 39 -5.15 8.47 -14.56
C LEU A 39 -4.55 9.54 -15.50
N PRO A 40 -3.61 10.38 -15.04
CA PRO A 40 -2.95 11.35 -15.91
C PRO A 40 -2.06 10.66 -16.95
N VAL A 41 -1.81 11.35 -18.07
CA VAL A 41 -0.77 10.92 -19.03
C VAL A 41 0.60 10.95 -18.32
N PRO A 42 1.37 9.86 -18.35
CA PRO A 42 2.64 9.80 -17.64
C PRO A 42 3.67 10.76 -18.26
N GLY A 43 4.46 11.41 -17.41
CA GLY A 43 5.69 12.09 -17.80
C GLY A 43 6.76 11.09 -18.27
N PRO A 44 7.86 11.57 -18.88
CA PRO A 44 8.89 10.70 -19.46
C PRO A 44 9.60 9.80 -18.44
N ASN A 45 9.66 10.20 -17.17
CA ASN A 45 10.30 9.43 -16.10
C ASN A 45 9.31 8.66 -15.22
N ASP A 46 8.01 8.81 -15.47
CA ASP A 46 6.96 8.15 -14.68
C ASP A 46 6.92 6.65 -14.99
N TRP A 47 6.33 5.88 -14.07
CA TRP A 47 6.31 4.42 -14.13
C TRP A 47 5.78 3.89 -15.47
N LEU A 48 4.59 4.32 -15.88
CA LEU A 48 3.91 3.79 -17.07
C LEU A 48 4.50 4.25 -18.40
N ALA A 49 5.39 5.24 -18.40
CA ALA A 49 6.20 5.57 -19.58
C ALA A 49 7.35 4.59 -19.80
N ASN A 50 7.84 3.95 -18.72
CA ASN A 50 9.05 3.12 -18.71
C ASN A 50 8.76 1.63 -18.47
N HIS A 51 7.61 1.31 -17.90
CA HIS A 51 7.20 -0.04 -17.51
C HIS A 51 5.82 -0.36 -18.10
N PRO A 52 5.77 -1.07 -19.24
CA PRO A 52 4.50 -1.51 -19.81
C PRO A 52 3.81 -2.50 -18.88
N GLU A 53 2.55 -2.21 -18.54
CA GLU A 53 1.73 -3.08 -17.71
C GLU A 53 0.47 -3.49 -18.47
N PRO A 54 0.10 -4.78 -18.49
CA PRO A 54 -1.11 -5.24 -19.17
C PRO A 54 -2.40 -4.79 -18.47
N GLY A 55 -2.29 -4.31 -17.23
CA GLY A 55 -3.42 -4.07 -16.36
C GLY A 55 -4.01 -5.36 -15.79
N GLN A 56 -4.82 -5.21 -14.74
CA GLN A 56 -5.56 -6.29 -14.14
C GLN A 56 -6.97 -5.78 -13.83
N GLY A 57 -7.96 -6.14 -14.64
CA GLY A 57 -9.36 -5.85 -14.34
C GLY A 57 -9.87 -6.74 -13.19
N PHE A 58 -11.11 -6.51 -12.75
CA PHE A 58 -11.73 -7.38 -11.74
C PHE A 58 -11.87 -8.83 -12.21
N ALA A 59 -12.21 -9.05 -13.49
CA ALA A 59 -12.32 -10.38 -14.05
C ALA A 59 -10.97 -11.12 -14.07
N ASP A 60 -9.87 -10.42 -14.42
CA ASP A 60 -8.51 -10.98 -14.37
C ASP A 60 -8.11 -11.36 -12.95
N PHE A 61 -8.43 -10.48 -11.99
CA PHE A 61 -8.19 -10.72 -10.60
C PHE A 61 -8.92 -11.97 -10.08
N VAL A 62 -10.22 -12.15 -10.39
CA VAL A 62 -10.94 -13.36 -9.97
C VAL A 62 -10.34 -14.61 -10.62
N ARG A 63 -9.96 -14.55 -11.90
CA ARG A 63 -9.33 -15.67 -12.62
C ARG A 63 -7.96 -16.07 -12.06
N SER A 64 -7.24 -15.16 -11.41
CA SER A 64 -5.95 -15.48 -10.79
C SER A 64 -6.07 -16.31 -9.50
N VAL A 65 -7.31 -16.52 -9.02
CA VAL A 65 -7.62 -17.26 -7.78
C VAL A 65 -6.83 -16.69 -6.59
N PRO A 66 -7.09 -15.42 -6.23
CA PRO A 66 -6.32 -14.72 -5.22
C PRO A 66 -6.53 -15.39 -3.86
N HIS A 67 -5.45 -15.46 -3.07
CA HIS A 67 -5.54 -15.96 -1.71
C HIS A 67 -6.46 -15.05 -0.89
N ARG A 68 -7.41 -15.64 -0.18
CA ARG A 68 -8.35 -14.93 0.70
C ARG A 68 -8.05 -15.25 2.16
N PRO A 69 -8.21 -14.29 3.09
CA PRO A 69 -8.27 -14.61 4.50
C PRO A 69 -9.34 -15.67 4.76
N ASP A 70 -9.01 -16.66 5.56
CA ASP A 70 -9.90 -17.78 5.91
C ASP A 70 -9.96 -17.96 7.44
N ALA A 71 -10.71 -18.96 7.91
CA ALA A 71 -10.86 -19.21 9.34
C ALA A 71 -9.52 -19.44 10.08
N ARG A 72 -8.51 -19.95 9.37
CA ARG A 72 -7.17 -20.22 9.89
C ARG A 72 -6.27 -18.99 9.75
N ARG A 73 -6.19 -18.41 8.56
CA ARG A 73 -5.25 -17.35 8.16
C ARG A 73 -5.97 -16.02 8.04
N ARG A 74 -6.17 -15.33 9.16
CA ARG A 74 -7.04 -14.14 9.25
C ARG A 74 -6.37 -12.88 9.78
N LYS A 75 -5.09 -12.96 10.17
CA LYS A 75 -4.37 -11.83 10.79
C LYS A 75 -3.28 -11.29 9.90
N LEU A 76 -3.04 -9.99 9.97
CA LEU A 76 -1.89 -9.35 9.37
C LEU A 76 -0.88 -9.07 10.48
N TYR A 77 0.39 -9.34 10.20
CA TYR A 77 1.45 -9.07 11.15
C TYR A 77 2.42 -8.03 10.60
N LEU A 78 2.80 -7.09 11.46
CA LEU A 78 3.89 -6.15 11.21
C LEU A 78 5.07 -6.56 12.08
N GLN A 79 6.23 -6.80 11.47
CA GLN A 79 7.48 -7.08 12.16
C GLN A 79 8.40 -5.87 12.01
N PRO A 80 8.52 -5.00 13.04
CA PRO A 80 9.54 -3.97 13.03
C PRO A 80 10.93 -4.62 12.99
N LEU A 81 11.79 -4.14 12.10
CA LEU A 81 13.19 -4.51 12.02
C LEU A 81 14.04 -3.25 12.21
N GLY A 82 14.88 -3.26 13.24
CA GLY A 82 15.63 -2.10 13.69
C GLY A 82 14.81 -1.16 14.58
N SER A 83 15.36 0.04 14.80
CA SER A 83 14.81 1.01 15.75
C SER A 83 13.77 1.93 15.10
N PHE A 84 12.63 2.10 15.78
CA PHE A 84 11.61 3.09 15.45
C PHE A 84 11.63 4.19 16.52
N ILE A 85 12.36 5.27 16.25
CA ILE A 85 12.63 6.33 17.21
C ILE A 85 11.52 7.39 17.13
N PRO A 86 10.87 7.79 18.25
CA PRO A 86 9.88 8.86 18.25
C PRO A 86 10.43 10.15 17.63
N GLY A 87 9.68 10.75 16.70
CA GLY A 87 10.08 11.96 15.95
C GLY A 87 10.97 11.69 14.73
N SER A 88 11.58 10.51 14.64
CA SER A 88 12.40 10.09 13.50
C SER A 88 11.84 8.89 12.74
N SER A 89 10.71 8.34 13.20
CA SER A 89 10.05 7.18 12.60
C SER A 89 8.54 7.29 12.76
N PRO A 90 7.75 6.70 11.85
CA PRO A 90 6.30 6.64 12.03
C PRO A 90 5.97 5.82 13.30
N PRO A 91 5.06 6.30 14.16
CA PRO A 91 4.67 5.53 15.34
C PRO A 91 4.03 4.19 14.93
N LEU A 92 4.56 3.08 15.47
CA LEU A 92 4.11 1.73 15.13
C LEU A 92 2.61 1.51 15.40
N GLU A 93 2.10 2.06 16.49
CA GLU A 93 0.67 2.03 16.83
C GLU A 93 -0.19 2.69 15.74
N ARG A 94 0.27 3.82 15.18
CA ARG A 94 -0.45 4.52 14.12
C ARG A 94 -0.46 3.71 12.83
N LEU A 95 0.64 3.04 12.50
CA LEU A 95 0.70 2.10 11.37
C LEU A 95 -0.25 0.91 11.56
N GLN A 96 -0.31 0.35 12.76
CA GLN A 96 -1.23 -0.73 13.12
C GLN A 96 -2.69 -0.30 12.96
N MET A 97 -3.07 0.83 13.56
CA MET A 97 -4.44 1.37 13.48
C MET A 97 -4.85 1.63 12.04
N PHE A 98 -3.96 2.25 11.25
CA PHE A 98 -4.22 2.49 9.84
C PHE A 98 -4.42 1.20 9.06
N ALA A 99 -3.50 0.24 9.19
CA ALA A 99 -3.60 -1.04 8.48
C ALA A 99 -4.88 -1.81 8.89
N ALA A 100 -5.24 -1.80 10.18
CA ALA A 100 -6.46 -2.43 10.66
C ALA A 100 -7.72 -1.76 10.09
N ALA A 101 -7.73 -0.43 9.99
CA ALA A 101 -8.82 0.31 9.34
C ALA A 101 -8.87 0.04 7.83
N PHE A 102 -7.71 0.00 7.15
CA PHE A 102 -7.62 -0.15 5.71
C PHE A 102 -7.96 -1.56 5.24
N PHE A 103 -7.48 -2.59 5.93
CA PHE A 103 -7.74 -3.98 5.55
C PHE A 103 -8.92 -4.58 6.28
N THR A 104 -9.48 -3.92 7.30
CA THR A 104 -10.58 -4.43 8.13
C THR A 104 -10.30 -5.81 8.74
N LEU A 105 -9.02 -6.12 8.92
CA LEU A 105 -8.52 -7.33 9.54
C LEU A 105 -7.81 -6.99 10.85
N GLU A 106 -7.64 -7.98 11.70
CA GLU A 106 -6.79 -7.85 12.88
C GLU A 106 -5.33 -7.66 12.44
N VAL A 107 -4.69 -6.61 12.94
CA VAL A 107 -3.27 -6.33 12.71
C VAL A 107 -2.53 -6.39 14.03
N THR A 108 -1.43 -7.15 14.08
CA THR A 108 -0.58 -7.25 15.27
C THR A 108 0.83 -6.77 14.94
N VAL A 109 1.34 -5.85 15.75
CA VAL A 109 2.76 -5.45 15.71
C VAL A 109 3.54 -6.38 16.63
N LEU A 110 4.54 -7.06 16.06
CA LEU A 110 5.44 -7.95 16.80
C LEU A 110 6.55 -7.16 17.51
N PRO A 111 7.21 -7.74 18.52
CA PRO A 111 8.40 -7.14 19.12
C PRO A 111 9.46 -6.87 18.06
N ALA A 112 10.09 -5.69 18.11
CA ALA A 112 11.11 -5.31 17.16
C ALA A 112 12.30 -6.29 17.16
N LEU A 113 12.80 -6.61 15.97
CA LEU A 113 14.00 -7.42 15.81
C LEU A 113 15.22 -6.53 15.60
N ASP A 114 16.31 -6.87 16.27
CA ASP A 114 17.61 -6.31 15.95
C ASP A 114 18.14 -6.94 14.65
N ILE A 115 18.26 -6.13 13.61
CA ILE A 115 18.77 -6.54 12.30
C ILE A 115 20.21 -7.01 12.41
N ALA A 116 21.05 -6.32 13.19
CA ALA A 116 22.47 -6.64 13.32
C ALA A 116 22.66 -8.01 14.00
N ALA A 117 21.86 -8.30 15.02
CA ALA A 117 21.87 -9.60 15.70
C ALA A 117 21.25 -10.74 14.88
N SER A 118 20.51 -10.43 13.81
CA SER A 118 19.79 -11.42 12.99
C SER A 118 20.64 -12.04 11.88
N GLY A 119 21.91 -11.64 11.73
CA GLY A 119 22.81 -12.16 10.69
C GLY A 119 22.44 -11.73 9.26
N VAL A 120 21.64 -10.67 9.12
CA VAL A 120 21.25 -10.12 7.82
C VAL A 120 22.44 -9.41 7.17
N THR A 121 22.72 -9.73 5.91
CA THR A 121 23.78 -9.07 5.14
C THR A 121 23.47 -7.59 4.98
N ALA A 122 24.47 -6.75 5.24
CA ALA A 122 24.36 -5.30 5.09
C ALA A 122 25.57 -4.73 4.33
N ARG A 123 25.36 -3.60 3.69
CA ARG A 123 26.41 -2.80 3.04
C ARG A 123 26.23 -1.32 3.35
N HIS A 124 27.24 -0.51 3.08
CA HIS A 124 27.08 0.94 2.99
C HIS A 124 26.97 1.33 1.53
N ASN A 125 25.94 2.10 1.18
CA ASN A 125 25.77 2.58 -0.17
C ASN A 125 26.86 3.61 -0.50
N SER A 126 27.54 3.47 -1.64
CA SER A 126 28.64 4.35 -2.03
C SER A 126 28.23 5.80 -2.31
N TYR A 127 26.96 6.04 -2.64
CA TYR A 127 26.44 7.36 -3.00
C TYR A 127 25.77 8.08 -1.83
N THR A 128 24.93 7.35 -1.08
CA THR A 128 24.17 7.92 0.04
C THR A 128 24.88 7.78 1.38
N HIS A 129 25.92 6.93 1.46
CA HIS A 129 26.62 6.53 2.69
C HIS A 129 25.74 5.89 3.76
N GLN A 130 24.46 5.66 3.46
CA GLN A 130 23.51 5.01 4.34
C GLN A 130 23.75 3.49 4.36
N ARG A 131 23.49 2.89 5.53
CA ARG A 131 23.45 1.43 5.67
C ARG A 131 22.25 0.88 4.90
N GLN A 132 22.50 -0.13 4.08
CA GLN A 132 21.48 -0.88 3.36
C GLN A 132 21.51 -2.34 3.78
N VAL A 133 20.34 -2.97 3.87
CA VAL A 133 20.20 -4.37 4.28
C VAL A 133 19.59 -5.21 3.16
N LEU A 134 20.07 -6.44 3.02
CA LEU A 134 19.71 -7.34 1.92
C LEU A 134 18.31 -7.91 2.14
N THR A 135 17.40 -7.68 1.19
CA THR A 135 15.99 -8.10 1.34
C THR A 135 15.82 -9.62 1.33
N THR A 136 16.65 -10.37 0.61
CA THR A 136 16.53 -11.83 0.49
C THR A 136 16.76 -12.54 1.83
N ASP A 137 17.74 -12.10 2.61
CA ASP A 137 18.02 -12.59 3.96
C ASP A 137 16.84 -12.28 4.90
N ILE A 138 16.31 -11.05 4.84
CA ILE A 138 15.15 -10.64 5.65
C ILE A 138 13.92 -11.48 5.29
N LEU A 139 13.65 -11.71 4.01
CA LEU A 139 12.53 -12.54 3.58
C LEU A 139 12.68 -13.98 4.06
N ALA A 140 13.90 -14.54 4.08
CA ALA A 140 14.16 -15.86 4.65
C ALA A 140 13.88 -15.89 6.15
N LEU A 141 14.36 -14.88 6.90
CA LEU A 141 14.09 -14.72 8.33
C LEU A 141 12.59 -14.64 8.61
N LEU A 142 11.85 -13.81 7.88
CA LEU A 142 10.41 -13.62 8.07
C LEU A 142 9.62 -14.91 7.79
N ARG A 143 10.01 -15.72 6.78
CA ARG A 143 9.36 -17.01 6.51
C ARG A 143 9.47 -17.96 7.71
N GLY A 144 10.63 -17.99 8.37
CA GLY A 144 10.83 -18.79 9.59
C GLY A 144 10.01 -18.31 10.80
N ARG A 145 9.49 -17.08 10.76
CA ARG A 145 8.71 -16.45 11.83
C ARG A 145 7.24 -16.27 11.48
N LEU A 146 6.78 -16.84 10.36
CA LEU A 146 5.39 -16.68 9.93
C LEU A 146 4.44 -17.44 10.85
N HIS A 147 3.59 -16.72 11.56
CA HIS A 147 2.60 -17.33 12.44
C HIS A 147 1.59 -18.17 11.65
N MET A 148 1.07 -19.24 12.28
CA MET A 148 0.14 -20.17 11.62
C MET A 148 -1.18 -19.52 11.22
N ASP A 149 -1.62 -18.50 11.96
CA ASP A 149 -2.83 -17.72 11.73
C ASP A 149 -2.60 -16.42 10.96
N ALA A 150 -1.35 -16.10 10.62
CA ALA A 150 -1.02 -15.00 9.75
C ALA A 150 -1.59 -15.27 8.36
N TYR A 151 -2.36 -14.35 7.81
CA TYR A 151 -2.59 -14.22 6.38
C TYR A 151 -1.28 -13.80 5.69
N ALA A 152 -0.64 -12.74 6.19
CA ALA A 152 0.64 -12.23 5.74
C ALA A 152 1.45 -11.61 6.89
N LEU A 153 2.77 -11.61 6.75
CA LEU A 153 3.73 -10.97 7.67
C LEU A 153 4.59 -9.97 6.90
N LEU A 154 4.47 -8.68 7.22
CA LEU A 154 5.25 -7.62 6.61
C LEU A 154 6.31 -7.12 7.59
N GLY A 155 7.57 -7.28 7.22
CA GLY A 155 8.66 -6.56 7.83
C GLY A 155 8.59 -5.08 7.48
N ILE A 156 8.80 -4.22 8.46
CA ILE A 156 8.89 -2.76 8.28
C ILE A 156 10.18 -2.26 8.92
N THR A 157 10.88 -1.33 8.25
CA THR A 157 12.15 -0.80 8.75
C THR A 157 12.38 0.65 8.36
N MET A 158 13.26 1.32 9.11
CA MET A 158 13.82 2.63 8.76
C MET A 158 15.21 2.51 8.10
N GLU A 159 15.75 1.30 7.93
CA GLU A 159 16.98 1.07 7.16
C GLU A 159 16.69 0.96 5.67
N ASP A 160 17.63 1.39 4.83
CA ASP A 160 17.47 1.30 3.38
C ASP A 160 17.64 -0.15 2.89
N LEU A 161 17.05 -0.51 1.75
CA LEU A 161 17.00 -1.91 1.28
C LEU A 161 17.67 -2.07 -0.07
N TYR A 162 18.23 -3.24 -0.32
CA TYR A 162 18.70 -3.65 -1.65
C TYR A 162 18.40 -5.13 -1.92
N PRO A 163 18.07 -5.53 -3.16
CA PRO A 163 17.69 -6.90 -3.48
C PRO A 163 18.87 -7.78 -3.91
N ASP A 164 19.90 -7.18 -4.49
CA ASP A 164 21.05 -7.86 -5.09
C ASP A 164 22.25 -6.89 -5.11
N PRO A 165 23.50 -7.36 -4.99
CA PRO A 165 24.69 -6.50 -5.03
C PRO A 165 24.78 -5.56 -6.23
N SER A 166 24.23 -5.95 -7.39
CA SER A 166 24.24 -5.15 -8.62
C SER A 166 23.20 -4.02 -8.66
N TRP A 167 22.24 -4.02 -7.74
CA TRP A 167 21.16 -3.03 -7.68
C TRP A 167 21.50 -1.91 -6.70
N ASN A 168 20.99 -0.69 -6.96
CA ASN A 168 21.20 0.44 -6.07
C ASN A 168 20.37 0.35 -4.79
N PHE A 169 19.05 0.19 -4.91
CA PHE A 169 18.12 0.04 -3.79
C PHE A 169 16.76 -0.50 -4.27
N VAL A 170 15.91 -0.88 -3.32
CA VAL A 170 14.47 -1.08 -3.51
C VAL A 170 13.69 -0.45 -2.36
N PHE A 171 12.44 -0.06 -2.56
CA PHE A 171 11.57 0.38 -1.46
C PHE A 171 11.06 -0.79 -0.62
N GLY A 172 11.02 -1.98 -1.23
CA GLY A 172 10.69 -3.22 -0.57
C GLY A 172 10.68 -4.40 -1.52
N GLN A 173 10.37 -5.56 -0.97
CA GLN A 173 10.27 -6.80 -1.73
C GLN A 173 9.30 -7.75 -1.03
N ALA A 174 8.48 -8.46 -1.80
CA ALA A 174 7.55 -9.44 -1.26
C ALA A 174 7.59 -10.78 -1.98
N SER A 175 7.10 -11.79 -1.28
CA SER A 175 6.88 -13.14 -1.76
C SER A 175 5.44 -13.53 -1.47
N LEU A 176 4.56 -13.44 -2.48
CA LEU A 176 3.14 -13.80 -2.33
C LEU A 176 2.97 -15.25 -1.89
N ARG A 177 3.73 -16.18 -2.48
CA ARG A 177 3.75 -17.60 -2.09
C ARG A 177 4.27 -17.80 -0.66
N GLY A 178 5.31 -17.03 -0.28
CA GLY A 178 5.87 -17.05 1.07
C GLY A 178 5.01 -16.30 2.11
N ARG A 179 4.03 -15.51 1.67
CA ARG A 179 3.17 -14.64 2.49
C ARG A 179 3.96 -13.68 3.38
N VAL A 180 5.13 -13.27 2.91
CA VAL A 180 6.02 -12.34 3.60
C VAL A 180 6.45 -11.22 2.67
N GLY A 181 6.67 -10.04 3.23
CA GLY A 181 7.26 -8.89 2.54
C GLY A 181 8.13 -8.07 3.48
N ILE A 182 9.02 -7.24 2.93
CA ILE A 182 9.84 -6.27 3.68
C ILE A 182 9.75 -4.93 2.98
N TYR A 183 9.51 -3.87 3.75
CA TYR A 183 9.34 -2.51 3.25
C TYR A 183 10.11 -1.51 4.12
N SER A 184 10.73 -0.54 3.46
CA SER A 184 11.50 0.51 4.12
C SER A 184 10.82 1.86 4.00
N PHE A 185 10.78 2.57 5.12
CA PHE A 185 10.34 3.96 5.20
C PHE A 185 11.51 4.95 5.04
N ALA A 186 12.76 4.48 4.97
CA ALA A 186 13.96 5.32 4.99
C ALA A 186 13.89 6.44 3.95
N ARG A 187 13.62 6.07 2.70
CA ARG A 187 13.57 6.99 1.55
C ARG A 187 12.29 7.84 1.49
N TYR A 188 11.33 7.59 2.37
CA TYR A 188 10.11 8.39 2.50
C TYR A 188 10.26 9.51 3.54
N ASP A 189 11.30 9.46 4.38
CA ASP A 189 11.65 10.56 5.27
C ASP A 189 12.22 11.72 4.44
N PRO A 190 11.61 12.93 4.49
CA PRO A 190 12.16 14.11 3.84
C PRO A 190 13.62 14.41 4.22
N ARG A 191 14.05 13.95 5.41
CA ARG A 191 15.41 14.14 5.92
C ARG A 191 16.44 13.19 5.29
N PHE A 192 16.01 12.15 4.59
CA PHE A 192 16.90 11.12 4.04
C PHE A 192 17.96 11.71 3.07
N CYS A 193 17.55 12.65 2.22
CA CYS A 193 18.45 13.36 1.30
C CYS A 193 18.78 14.79 1.73
N ASN A 194 18.17 15.29 2.81
CA ASN A 194 18.31 16.66 3.28
C ASN A 194 18.07 16.75 4.79
N GLU A 195 19.13 16.57 5.59
CA GLU A 195 19.06 16.57 7.06
C GLU A 195 18.43 17.84 7.66
N GLY A 196 18.42 18.95 6.92
CA GLY A 196 17.79 20.22 7.32
C GLY A 196 16.28 20.29 7.11
N ALA A 197 15.66 19.29 6.47
CA ALA A 197 14.22 19.28 6.21
C ALA A 197 13.42 19.14 7.51
N LYS A 198 12.51 20.09 7.77
CA LYS A 198 11.57 20.02 8.89
C LYS A 198 10.33 19.25 8.45
N ASP A 199 10.11 18.06 9.02
CA ASP A 199 8.83 17.37 8.98
C ASP A 199 8.20 17.44 10.37
N SER A 200 6.91 17.77 10.43
CA SER A 200 6.10 17.67 11.65
C SER A 200 5.80 16.21 12.04
N GLY A 201 6.35 15.24 11.29
CA GLY A 201 6.12 13.80 11.40
C GLY A 201 4.86 13.34 10.64
N GLN A 202 4.01 14.27 10.21
CA GLN A 202 2.79 13.96 9.47
C GLN A 202 3.09 13.48 8.05
N LEU A 203 4.09 14.04 7.37
CA LEU A 203 4.41 13.64 6.01
C LEU A 203 5.03 12.24 5.99
N LEU A 204 5.99 11.96 6.87
CA LEU A 204 6.56 10.63 7.04
C LEU A 204 5.48 9.60 7.39
N LEU A 205 4.58 9.91 8.35
CA LEU A 205 3.49 9.01 8.68
C LEU A 205 2.56 8.76 7.48
N ARG A 206 2.17 9.81 6.77
CA ARG A 206 1.29 9.71 5.59
C ARG A 206 1.90 8.82 4.51
N ARG A 207 3.17 9.07 4.16
CA ARG A 207 3.93 8.25 3.20
C ARG A 207 4.08 6.81 3.68
N SER A 208 4.37 6.60 4.96
CA SER A 208 4.51 5.27 5.56
C SER A 208 3.19 4.49 5.53
N CYS A 209 2.06 5.12 5.86
CA CYS A 209 0.73 4.52 5.71
C CYS A 209 0.46 4.17 4.25
N LYS A 210 0.74 5.09 3.33
CA LYS A 210 0.49 4.88 1.90
C LYS A 210 1.27 3.70 1.34
N VAL A 211 2.60 3.66 1.53
CA VAL A 211 3.42 2.53 1.06
C VAL A 211 3.01 1.25 1.76
N LEU A 212 2.73 1.27 3.07
CA LEU A 212 2.25 0.08 3.79
C LEU A 212 0.95 -0.46 3.18
N ALA A 213 -0.01 0.39 2.83
CA ALA A 213 -1.25 -0.04 2.19
C ALA A 213 -1.02 -0.54 0.76
N HIS A 214 -0.21 0.15 -0.05
CA HIS A 214 0.12 -0.28 -1.41
C HIS A 214 0.69 -1.69 -1.41
N GLU A 215 1.71 -1.87 -0.59
CA GLU A 215 2.49 -3.09 -0.53
C GLU A 215 1.74 -4.27 0.10
N MET A 216 0.99 -4.01 1.17
CA MET A 216 0.14 -5.03 1.74
C MET A 216 -1.04 -5.38 0.83
N THR A 217 -1.50 -4.47 -0.04
CA THR A 217 -2.52 -4.76 -1.05
C THR A 217 -2.01 -5.75 -2.09
N HIS A 218 -0.72 -5.72 -2.46
CA HIS A 218 -0.12 -6.76 -3.29
C HIS A 218 -0.24 -8.16 -2.68
N MET A 219 -0.21 -8.29 -1.35
CA MET A 219 -0.36 -9.59 -0.66
C MET A 219 -1.70 -10.28 -0.94
N PHE A 220 -2.71 -9.51 -1.39
CA PHE A 220 -4.01 -10.03 -1.82
C PHE A 220 -4.07 -10.40 -3.31
N GLY A 221 -2.95 -10.38 -4.03
CA GLY A 221 -2.87 -10.69 -5.47
C GLY A 221 -3.28 -9.54 -6.40
N ILE A 222 -3.43 -8.33 -5.85
CA ILE A 222 -3.79 -7.12 -6.60
C ILE A 222 -2.51 -6.54 -7.19
N GLN A 223 -2.49 -6.38 -8.52
CA GLN A 223 -1.35 -5.80 -9.25
C GLN A 223 -1.44 -4.27 -9.31
N HIS A 224 -0.42 -3.64 -9.90
CA HIS A 224 -0.50 -2.22 -10.18
C HIS A 224 -1.72 -1.88 -11.04
N CYS A 225 -2.29 -0.72 -10.76
CA CYS A 225 -3.49 -0.23 -11.41
C CYS A 225 -3.12 0.75 -12.52
N ILE A 226 -3.71 0.56 -13.69
CA ILE A 226 -3.57 1.46 -14.84
C ILE A 226 -4.89 2.13 -15.23
N TYR A 227 -5.97 1.88 -14.48
CA TYR A 227 -7.33 2.30 -14.86
C TYR A 227 -7.72 3.68 -14.32
N PHE A 228 -7.22 4.03 -13.14
CA PHE A 228 -7.57 5.25 -12.42
C PHE A 228 -6.35 5.80 -11.69
N HIS A 229 -6.45 7.05 -11.25
CA HIS A 229 -5.56 7.58 -10.22
C HIS A 229 -5.85 6.83 -8.90
N CYS A 230 -4.93 5.96 -8.48
CA CYS A 230 -5.15 4.95 -7.45
C CYS A 230 -3.92 4.81 -6.56
N LEU A 231 -4.13 4.42 -5.30
CA LEU A 231 -3.06 3.97 -4.41
C LEU A 231 -2.16 2.90 -5.07
N MET A 232 -2.73 2.02 -5.88
CA MET A 232 -2.02 0.92 -6.55
C MET A 232 -1.34 1.33 -7.86
N ASN A 233 -1.25 2.61 -8.22
CA ASN A 233 -0.43 2.97 -9.37
C ASN A 233 1.05 2.71 -9.06
N GLY A 234 1.80 2.12 -10.00
CA GLY A 234 3.26 2.03 -9.91
C GLY A 234 3.91 3.41 -9.84
N SER A 235 5.13 3.49 -9.32
CA SER A 235 5.85 4.77 -9.20
C SER A 235 7.36 4.58 -9.32
N ASN A 236 8.01 5.42 -10.12
CA ASN A 236 9.46 5.42 -10.31
C ASN A 236 10.20 6.33 -9.31
N HIS A 237 9.53 7.36 -8.80
CA HIS A 237 10.14 8.33 -7.90
C HIS A 237 9.15 8.87 -6.86
N LEU A 238 9.70 9.50 -5.82
CA LEU A 238 8.92 9.95 -4.66
C LEU A 238 7.85 10.99 -5.01
N ALA A 239 8.13 11.91 -5.95
CA ALA A 239 7.13 12.89 -6.37
C ALA A 239 5.93 12.25 -7.10
N GLU A 240 6.16 11.23 -7.93
CA GLU A 240 5.08 10.46 -8.57
C GLU A 240 4.28 9.72 -7.50
N SER A 241 4.98 9.03 -6.59
CA SER A 241 4.35 8.35 -5.45
C SER A 241 3.53 9.34 -4.61
N ASP A 242 4.02 10.53 -4.27
CA ASP A 242 3.30 11.51 -3.45
C ASP A 242 2.04 12.05 -4.13
N ALA A 243 2.08 12.24 -5.45
CA ALA A 243 0.95 12.73 -6.23
C ALA A 243 -0.24 11.74 -6.24
N ARG A 244 0.01 10.43 -6.12
CA ARG A 244 -1.05 9.40 -6.08
C ARG A 244 -1.99 9.61 -4.88
N PRO A 245 -3.24 9.11 -4.89
CA PRO A 245 -4.07 9.14 -3.69
C PRO A 245 -3.65 8.06 -2.68
N THR A 246 -4.16 8.15 -1.45
CA THR A 246 -4.04 7.08 -0.44
C THR A 246 -5.19 6.06 -0.50
N HIS A 247 -6.20 6.31 -1.35
CA HIS A 247 -7.37 5.46 -1.50
C HIS A 247 -7.28 4.55 -2.73
N LEU A 248 -8.02 3.44 -2.68
CA LEU A 248 -8.20 2.55 -3.83
C LEU A 248 -9.26 3.13 -4.77
N CYS A 249 -9.02 3.02 -6.07
CA CYS A 249 -10.03 3.27 -7.09
C CYS A 249 -11.11 2.18 -7.07
N PRO A 250 -12.22 2.32 -7.83
CA PRO A 250 -13.28 1.32 -7.86
C PRO A 250 -12.81 -0.08 -8.25
N VAL A 251 -11.86 -0.20 -9.18
CA VAL A 251 -11.33 -1.49 -9.62
C VAL A 251 -10.66 -2.22 -8.45
N ASP A 252 -9.70 -1.58 -7.79
CA ASP A 252 -8.93 -2.25 -6.72
C ASP A 252 -9.68 -2.31 -5.40
N LEU A 253 -10.61 -1.37 -5.13
CA LEU A 253 -11.54 -1.47 -4.02
C LEU A 253 -12.40 -2.72 -4.16
N ARG A 254 -12.91 -3.00 -5.37
CA ARG A 254 -13.69 -4.20 -5.64
C ARG A 254 -12.87 -5.46 -5.46
N LYS A 255 -11.64 -5.50 -5.98
CA LYS A 255 -10.73 -6.65 -5.80
C LYS A 255 -10.45 -6.92 -4.31
N LEU A 256 -10.14 -5.87 -3.55
CA LEU A 256 -9.86 -6.02 -2.12
C LEU A 256 -11.12 -6.43 -1.35
N GLN A 257 -12.27 -5.87 -1.71
CA GLN A 257 -13.56 -6.24 -1.11
C GLN A 257 -13.94 -7.69 -1.42
N GLU A 258 -13.66 -8.19 -2.62
CA GLU A 258 -13.84 -9.60 -3.00
C GLU A 258 -12.93 -10.54 -2.20
N SER A 259 -11.71 -10.11 -1.88
CA SER A 259 -10.79 -10.90 -1.06
C SER A 259 -11.18 -10.95 0.42
N ILE A 260 -11.59 -9.82 1.00
CA ILE A 260 -11.76 -9.70 2.46
C ILE A 260 -13.23 -9.79 2.89
N GLY A 261 -14.17 -9.34 2.05
CA GLY A 261 -15.61 -9.37 2.34
C GLY A 261 -16.10 -8.25 3.26
N PHE A 262 -15.42 -7.09 3.32
CA PHE A 262 -15.82 -5.99 4.19
C PHE A 262 -17.02 -5.19 3.68
N ASP A 263 -17.72 -4.52 4.60
CA ASP A 263 -18.66 -3.44 4.27
C ASP A 263 -17.90 -2.14 3.97
N VAL A 264 -18.16 -1.56 2.81
CA VAL A 264 -17.43 -0.38 2.30
C VAL A 264 -17.65 0.86 3.19
N VAL A 265 -18.87 1.06 3.70
CA VAL A 265 -19.19 2.24 4.53
C VAL A 265 -18.52 2.12 5.90
N ALA A 266 -18.58 0.95 6.53
CA ALA A 266 -17.90 0.68 7.79
C ALA A 266 -16.38 0.84 7.67
N ARG A 267 -15.79 0.33 6.58
CA ARG A 267 -14.37 0.52 6.27
C ARG A 267 -14.02 2.00 6.14
N TYR A 268 -14.80 2.76 5.36
CA TYR A 268 -14.54 4.19 5.17
C TYR A 268 -14.72 5.01 6.44
N ARG A 269 -15.67 4.66 7.33
CA ARG A 269 -15.78 5.31 8.65
C ARG A 269 -14.54 5.09 9.50
N ARG A 270 -14.04 3.85 9.59
CA ARG A 270 -12.79 3.55 10.32
C ARG A 270 -11.59 4.32 9.77
N LEU A 271 -11.50 4.41 8.43
CA LEU A 271 -10.47 5.21 7.78
C LEU A 271 -10.67 6.70 8.08
N LEU A 272 -11.90 7.23 8.04
CA LEU A 272 -12.18 8.63 8.32
C LEU A 272 -11.71 8.99 9.74
N ASP A 273 -12.05 8.17 10.73
CA ASP A 273 -11.62 8.34 12.11
C ASP A 273 -10.09 8.39 12.21
N PHE A 274 -9.39 7.47 11.54
CA PHE A 274 -7.93 7.50 11.51
C PHE A 274 -7.37 8.80 10.89
N HIS A 275 -7.88 9.22 9.73
CA HIS A 275 -7.37 10.38 9.00
C HIS A 275 -7.63 11.68 9.77
N LEU A 276 -8.79 11.83 10.41
CA LEU A 276 -9.09 12.96 11.30
C LEU A 276 -8.08 13.02 12.47
N ASN A 277 -7.85 11.89 13.14
CA ASN A 277 -6.88 11.80 14.23
C ASN A 277 -5.42 11.95 13.78
N ALA A 278 -5.13 11.79 12.48
CA ALA A 278 -3.78 11.94 11.91
C ALA A 278 -3.52 13.35 11.36
N GLY A 279 -4.55 14.19 11.26
CA GLY A 279 -4.45 15.49 10.59
C GLY A 279 -4.46 15.42 9.06
N PHE A 280 -4.83 14.27 8.49
CA PHE A 280 -4.88 14.04 7.04
C PHE A 280 -6.18 14.59 6.44
N ARG A 281 -6.25 15.91 6.35
CA ARG A 281 -7.49 16.66 6.05
C ARG A 281 -8.07 16.36 4.68
N GLU A 282 -7.23 16.23 3.65
CA GLU A 282 -7.69 15.97 2.27
C GLU A 282 -8.33 14.59 2.16
N GLU A 283 -7.69 13.57 2.75
CA GLU A 283 -8.20 12.21 2.80
C GLU A 283 -9.49 12.12 3.64
N ALA A 284 -9.53 12.81 4.78
CA ALA A 284 -10.74 12.89 5.60
C ALA A 284 -11.90 13.53 4.83
N ALA A 285 -11.65 14.64 4.11
CA ALA A 285 -12.67 15.29 3.28
C ALA A 285 -13.17 14.38 2.14
N TRP A 286 -12.26 13.65 1.49
CA TRP A 286 -12.62 12.67 0.46
C TRP A 286 -13.50 11.56 1.03
N LEU A 287 -13.12 10.99 2.18
CA LEU A 287 -13.88 9.93 2.85
C LEU A 287 -15.28 10.39 3.28
N THR A 288 -15.41 11.61 3.81
CA THR A 288 -16.71 12.19 4.20
C THR A 288 -17.67 12.24 3.01
N ARG A 289 -17.23 12.77 1.86
CA ARG A 289 -18.07 12.83 0.64
C ARG A 289 -18.46 11.44 0.16
N ARG A 290 -17.50 10.50 0.11
CA ARG A 290 -17.76 9.12 -0.30
C ARG A 290 -18.75 8.41 0.61
N ILE A 291 -18.60 8.53 1.93
CA ILE A 291 -19.53 7.93 2.90
C ILE A 291 -20.94 8.46 2.67
N ALA A 292 -21.10 9.78 2.54
CA ALA A 292 -22.42 10.37 2.35
C ALA A 292 -23.07 9.94 1.03
N PHE A 293 -22.31 9.91 -0.07
CA PHE A 293 -22.79 9.40 -1.35
C PHE A 293 -23.26 7.94 -1.24
N ILE A 294 -22.43 7.06 -0.66
CA ILE A 294 -22.73 5.62 -0.58
C ILE A 294 -23.88 5.36 0.40
N ALA A 295 -23.93 6.05 1.53
CA ALA A 295 -24.94 5.86 2.56
C ALA A 295 -26.22 6.68 2.33
N ARG A 296 -26.27 7.54 1.30
CA ARG A 296 -27.35 8.50 1.03
C ARG A 296 -27.65 9.41 2.24
N LEU A 297 -26.59 9.90 2.87
CA LEU A 297 -26.72 10.90 3.92
C LEU A 297 -26.76 12.29 3.27
N SER A 298 -27.63 13.17 3.75
CA SER A 298 -27.53 14.60 3.44
C SER A 298 -26.26 15.13 4.10
N ILE A 299 -25.38 15.76 3.32
CA ILE A 299 -24.11 16.37 3.77
C ILE A 299 -24.38 17.79 4.26
#